data_AF-A0A6A7L0M8-F1
#
_entry.id   AF-A0A6A7L0M8-F1
#
_cell.length_a   1.000
_cell.length_b   1.000
_cell.length_c   1.000
_cell.angle_alpha   90.00
_cell.angle_beta   90.00
_cell.angle_gamma   90.00
#
_symmetry.space_group_name_H-M   'P 1'
#
loop_
_entity.id
_entity.type
_entity.pdbx_description
1 polymer ?
#
loop_
_entity_poly.entity_id
_entity_poly.type
_entity_poly.pdbx_seq_one_letter_code
_entity_poly.pdbx_strand_id
1 'polypeptide(L)'
;MMPAAKHGDPQLGVDIHLCTVPPSPAPVPLPTPHISVVFDPFDYVPIIGATVTVCGMKCATAGTGGIAVHIPPGFPFAPKFPDWDDELFMGSSTVIADSNPFSYIALPVLSCQVAGMMAPPRPKKKGPMKMMVLPLTFNLAIPTGVFLGGAPTISLMGMAFKGAFAGLGKLAKSGLFKRIRQKLFKNVKPGFLKCKVLRAEPVNILTGEVAVEQEDFTLPGRIPIEWVRSYSSGNQRPGLCGVGWETPADARLEIDPADGVTLQHPTIGPLFFARLPVAHGAEAAELELMDGARLSDHDSEYRVRTKDDRVYHFPKVLVSEGVNGKREIALGRVSDLCGNWLEFERHAGQRVDIQESAGRRIVVALDNGRISELSLYVEGNHARHVFVRYEYDAAGDLASVTDALGNPYRFAYDDHHLVRHTDRNGLAFYYEYEKASSDGWRVVHSWGDGNLYNYHFEYIDTLNERRITDPHGQVSLVKLDDNGLPISEIDPLGGMTIY
;
A
#
# COMPACT_ATOMS: atom_id res chain seq x y z
N MET A 1 -12.89 2.15 -32.02
CA MET A 1 -13.28 2.70 -30.71
C MET A 1 -14.78 2.52 -30.55
N MET A 2 -15.26 2.21 -29.35
CA MET A 2 -16.64 1.81 -29.06
C MET A 2 -17.27 2.74 -28.00
N PRO A 3 -18.57 3.08 -28.07
CA PRO A 3 -19.24 3.88 -27.06
C PRO A 3 -19.07 3.33 -25.64
N ALA A 4 -18.63 4.18 -24.71
CA ALA A 4 -18.47 3.83 -23.29
C ALA A 4 -19.81 3.47 -22.65
N ALA A 5 -19.80 2.44 -21.81
CA ALA A 5 -20.95 2.01 -21.04
C ALA A 5 -21.11 2.83 -19.77
N LYS A 6 -22.35 3.07 -19.37
CA LYS A 6 -22.71 3.84 -18.18
C LYS A 6 -24.00 3.31 -17.56
N HIS A 7 -24.26 3.73 -16.34
CA HIS A 7 -25.50 3.46 -15.67
C HIS A 7 -26.69 4.02 -16.46
N GLY A 8 -27.79 3.26 -16.47
CA GLY A 8 -28.95 3.56 -17.30
C GLY A 8 -28.87 2.99 -18.72
N ASP A 9 -27.75 2.39 -19.13
CA ASP A 9 -27.69 1.67 -20.40
C ASP A 9 -28.51 0.37 -20.34
N PRO A 10 -29.34 0.09 -21.36
CA PRO A 10 -30.08 -1.15 -21.44
C PRO A 10 -29.16 -2.33 -21.77
N GLN A 11 -29.58 -3.50 -21.31
CA GLN A 11 -28.97 -4.79 -21.57
C GLN A 11 -30.08 -5.72 -22.06
N LEU A 12 -29.76 -6.54 -23.05
CA LEU A 12 -30.72 -7.48 -23.64
C LEU A 12 -30.09 -8.85 -23.74
N GLY A 13 -30.81 -9.85 -23.26
CA GLY A 13 -30.35 -11.22 -23.25
C GLY A 13 -31.48 -12.22 -23.29
N VAL A 14 -31.10 -13.48 -23.53
CA VAL A 14 -32.00 -14.62 -23.45
C VAL A 14 -31.38 -15.61 -22.48
N ASP A 15 -32.08 -15.84 -21.38
CA ASP A 15 -31.71 -16.86 -20.41
C ASP A 15 -32.45 -18.15 -20.67
N ILE A 16 -32.00 -19.23 -20.04
CA ILE A 16 -32.71 -20.50 -20.02
C ILE A 16 -33.11 -20.79 -18.58
N HIS A 17 -34.42 -20.82 -18.32
CA HIS A 17 -34.98 -21.15 -17.03
C HIS A 17 -35.89 -22.37 -17.11
N LEU A 18 -35.99 -23.10 -15.99
CA LEU A 18 -36.89 -24.23 -15.88
C LEU A 18 -38.32 -23.73 -15.61
N CYS A 19 -39.26 -24.18 -16.43
CA CYS A 19 -40.67 -23.85 -16.32
C CYS A 19 -41.53 -25.11 -16.23
N THR A 20 -42.63 -25.06 -15.48
CA THR A 20 -43.61 -26.14 -15.44
C THR A 20 -44.55 -26.01 -16.63
N VAL A 21 -44.34 -26.82 -17.67
CA VAL A 21 -45.15 -26.86 -18.89
C VAL A 21 -46.06 -28.08 -18.86
N PRO A 22 -47.38 -27.96 -18.69
CA PRO A 22 -48.29 -29.09 -18.78
C PRO A 22 -48.25 -29.74 -20.18
N PRO A 23 -48.34 -31.09 -20.30
CA PRO A 23 -48.54 -32.09 -19.25
C PRO A 23 -47.23 -32.66 -18.66
N SER A 24 -46.07 -32.02 -18.89
CA SER A 24 -44.78 -32.55 -18.47
C SER A 24 -44.72 -32.75 -16.94
N PRO A 25 -44.36 -33.95 -16.45
CA PRO A 25 -44.20 -34.21 -15.03
C PRO A 25 -42.93 -33.56 -14.44
N ALA A 26 -42.00 -33.12 -15.28
CA ALA A 26 -40.75 -32.46 -14.87
C ALA A 26 -40.63 -31.05 -15.49
N PRO A 27 -39.97 -30.09 -14.81
CA PRO A 27 -39.70 -28.76 -15.38
C PRO A 27 -38.88 -28.85 -16.68
N VAL A 28 -39.25 -28.05 -17.68
CA VAL A 28 -38.63 -28.00 -19.00
C VAL A 28 -37.82 -26.70 -19.12
N PRO A 29 -36.57 -26.75 -19.63
CA PRO A 29 -35.80 -25.54 -19.89
C PRO A 29 -36.41 -24.77 -21.07
N LEU A 30 -36.83 -23.53 -20.82
CA LEU A 30 -37.37 -22.63 -21.84
C LEU A 30 -36.50 -21.37 -21.96
N PRO A 31 -36.33 -20.85 -23.18
CA PRO A 31 -35.73 -19.55 -23.38
C PRO A 31 -36.64 -18.47 -22.79
N THR A 32 -36.05 -17.61 -21.98
CA THR A 32 -36.69 -16.50 -21.30
C THR A 32 -35.96 -15.22 -21.63
N PRO A 33 -36.51 -14.39 -22.53
CA PRO A 33 -35.92 -13.10 -22.80
C PRO A 33 -36.01 -12.24 -21.53
N HIS A 34 -34.96 -11.46 -21.27
CA HIS A 34 -34.97 -10.46 -20.22
C HIS A 34 -34.44 -9.14 -20.77
N ILE A 35 -34.87 -8.08 -20.10
CA ILE A 35 -34.30 -6.75 -20.28
C ILE A 35 -33.69 -6.37 -18.95
N SER A 36 -32.43 -5.94 -19.00
CA SER A 36 -31.72 -5.42 -17.84
C SER A 36 -31.29 -3.97 -18.06
N VAL A 37 -30.97 -3.29 -16.98
CA VAL A 37 -30.36 -1.96 -17.00
C VAL A 37 -29.12 -2.00 -16.16
N VAL A 38 -28.02 -1.43 -16.67
CA VAL A 38 -26.79 -1.22 -15.90
C VAL A 38 -27.10 -0.31 -14.73
N PHE A 39 -27.09 -0.87 -13.52
CA PHE A 39 -27.36 -0.12 -12.31
C PHE A 39 -26.81 -0.86 -11.11
N ASP A 40 -25.80 -0.26 -10.49
CA ASP A 40 -25.28 -0.69 -9.20
C ASP A 40 -25.55 0.41 -8.16
N PRO A 41 -26.45 0.19 -7.19
CA PRO A 41 -26.70 1.16 -6.13
C PRO A 41 -25.43 1.56 -5.36
N PHE A 42 -24.44 0.66 -5.26
CA PHE A 42 -23.18 0.95 -4.58
C PHE A 42 -22.36 2.00 -5.32
N ASP A 43 -22.51 2.16 -6.63
CA ASP A 43 -21.78 3.17 -7.40
C ASP A 43 -22.27 4.60 -7.15
N TYR A 44 -23.43 4.77 -6.53
CA TYR A 44 -23.97 6.07 -6.11
C TYR A 44 -23.68 6.39 -4.65
N VAL A 45 -23.08 5.46 -3.90
CA VAL A 45 -22.64 5.73 -2.53
C VAL A 45 -21.48 6.73 -2.60
N PRO A 46 -21.59 7.91 -1.94
CA PRO A 46 -20.50 8.87 -1.92
C PRO A 46 -19.20 8.22 -1.44
N ILE A 47 -18.06 8.60 -2.04
CA ILE A 47 -16.70 8.16 -1.67
C ILE A 47 -16.35 6.70 -2.06
N ILE A 48 -17.31 5.76 -2.04
CA ILE A 48 -17.09 4.33 -2.30
C ILE A 48 -17.58 3.89 -3.69
N GLY A 49 -18.54 4.62 -4.24
CA GLY A 49 -19.11 4.36 -5.55
C GLY A 49 -18.25 4.87 -6.70
N ALA A 50 -18.64 4.54 -7.93
CA ALA A 50 -17.92 4.95 -9.14
C ALA A 50 -17.58 6.45 -9.13
N THR A 51 -16.31 6.78 -9.37
CA THR A 51 -15.81 8.16 -9.33
C THR A 51 -15.91 8.84 -10.69
N VAL A 52 -15.99 8.04 -11.76
CA VAL A 52 -16.06 8.52 -13.15
C VAL A 52 -17.51 8.58 -13.63
N THR A 53 -17.85 9.66 -14.36
CA THR A 53 -19.16 9.82 -15.00
C THR A 53 -19.05 9.97 -16.51
N VAL A 54 -19.98 9.37 -17.25
CA VAL A 54 -20.17 9.55 -18.69
C VAL A 54 -21.54 10.20 -18.91
N CYS A 55 -21.56 11.37 -19.54
CA CYS A 55 -22.80 12.13 -19.80
C CYS A 55 -23.68 12.33 -18.55
N GLY A 56 -23.06 12.57 -17.39
CA GLY A 56 -23.75 12.79 -16.12
C GLY A 56 -24.19 11.52 -15.37
N MET A 57 -24.03 10.34 -15.96
CA MET A 57 -24.30 9.04 -15.33
C MET A 57 -23.01 8.37 -14.87
N LYS A 58 -23.07 7.55 -13.81
CA LYS A 58 -21.91 6.77 -13.35
C LYS A 58 -21.40 5.83 -14.45
N CYS A 59 -20.09 5.73 -14.62
CA CYS A 59 -19.52 4.82 -15.62
C CYS A 59 -19.75 3.35 -15.25
N ALA A 60 -19.76 2.46 -16.25
CA ALA A 60 -19.84 1.02 -16.01
C ALA A 60 -18.49 0.36 -16.28
N THR A 61 -18.04 -0.49 -15.37
CA THR A 61 -16.77 -1.22 -15.46
C THR A 61 -17.00 -2.73 -15.37
N ALA A 62 -15.95 -3.52 -15.64
CA ALA A 62 -15.97 -4.95 -15.36
C ALA A 62 -16.14 -5.18 -13.84
N GLY A 63 -17.35 -5.61 -13.45
CA GLY A 63 -17.83 -5.81 -12.09
C GLY A 63 -19.12 -5.05 -11.78
N THR A 64 -19.54 -4.11 -12.62
CA THR A 64 -20.76 -3.32 -12.42
C THR A 64 -22.01 -4.20 -12.57
N GLY A 65 -22.90 -4.11 -11.59
CA GLY A 65 -24.18 -4.83 -11.58
C GLY A 65 -25.21 -4.29 -12.58
N GLY A 66 -26.14 -5.15 -12.95
CA GLY A 66 -27.36 -4.83 -13.68
C GLY A 66 -28.58 -5.35 -12.93
N ILE A 67 -29.71 -4.67 -13.10
CA ILE A 67 -31.01 -5.14 -12.61
C ILE A 67 -31.77 -5.72 -13.80
N ALA A 68 -32.11 -7.01 -13.73
CA ALA A 68 -32.80 -7.75 -14.77
C ALA A 68 -34.29 -7.92 -14.48
N VAL A 69 -35.09 -7.86 -15.54
CA VAL A 69 -36.52 -8.18 -15.53
C VAL A 69 -36.77 -9.23 -16.61
N HIS A 70 -37.07 -10.46 -16.17
CA HIS A 70 -37.42 -11.58 -17.05
C HIS A 70 -38.84 -11.46 -17.55
N ILE A 71 -39.03 -11.64 -18.86
CA ILE A 71 -40.34 -11.75 -19.48
C ILE A 71 -40.76 -13.22 -19.40
N PRO A 72 -41.84 -13.58 -18.67
CA PRO A 72 -42.23 -14.97 -18.50
C PRO A 72 -42.59 -15.62 -19.84
N PRO A 73 -42.18 -16.87 -20.11
CA PRO A 73 -42.43 -17.56 -21.37
C PRO A 73 -43.85 -18.15 -21.46
N GLY A 74 -44.82 -17.61 -20.70
CA GLY A 74 -46.20 -18.09 -20.63
C GLY A 74 -46.45 -19.26 -19.66
N PHE A 75 -45.42 -19.74 -18.95
CA PHE A 75 -45.52 -20.82 -17.96
C PHE A 75 -44.79 -20.43 -16.65
N PRO A 76 -45.23 -20.95 -15.48
CA PRO A 76 -44.60 -20.63 -14.20
C PRO A 76 -43.20 -21.24 -14.07
N PHE A 77 -42.28 -20.50 -13.45
CA PHE A 77 -40.93 -20.95 -13.14
C PHE A 77 -40.92 -21.99 -12.02
N ALA A 78 -40.10 -23.03 -12.16
CA ALA A 78 -39.94 -24.07 -11.13
C ALA A 78 -38.55 -24.72 -11.21
N PRO A 79 -37.85 -25.01 -10.09
CA PRO A 79 -38.28 -24.84 -8.70
C PRO A 79 -37.96 -23.45 -8.11
N LYS A 80 -37.22 -22.61 -8.84
CA LYS A 80 -36.78 -21.28 -8.39
C LYS A 80 -37.11 -20.24 -9.46
N PHE A 81 -37.43 -19.03 -9.01
CA PHE A 81 -37.55 -17.88 -9.89
C PHE A 81 -36.17 -17.47 -10.45
N PRO A 82 -36.14 -16.88 -11.66
CA PRO A 82 -34.97 -16.20 -12.19
C PRO A 82 -34.39 -15.20 -11.19
N ASP A 83 -33.09 -15.01 -11.26
CA ASP A 83 -32.43 -13.99 -10.46
C ASP A 83 -32.61 -12.62 -11.11
N TRP A 84 -32.58 -11.56 -10.30
CA TRP A 84 -32.81 -10.20 -10.80
C TRP A 84 -31.50 -9.44 -11.01
N ASP A 85 -30.37 -10.14 -10.92
CA ASP A 85 -29.03 -9.56 -10.96
C ASP A 85 -28.29 -10.01 -12.23
N ASP A 86 -27.76 -9.05 -12.97
CA ASP A 86 -26.80 -9.25 -14.06
C ASP A 86 -25.45 -8.61 -13.70
N GLU A 87 -24.37 -8.96 -14.40
CA GLU A 87 -23.04 -8.40 -14.14
C GLU A 87 -22.21 -8.21 -15.43
N LEU A 88 -21.74 -7.00 -15.67
CA LEU A 88 -20.72 -6.74 -16.68
C LEU A 88 -19.41 -7.34 -16.20
N PHE A 89 -18.81 -8.27 -16.96
CA PHE A 89 -17.56 -8.92 -16.53
C PHE A 89 -16.35 -8.61 -17.42
N MET A 90 -16.56 -7.80 -18.47
CA MET A 90 -15.54 -7.40 -19.43
C MET A 90 -15.49 -5.88 -19.62
N GLY A 91 -14.32 -5.37 -20.01
CA GLY A 91 -14.09 -3.99 -20.39
C GLY A 91 -12.91 -3.82 -21.34
N SER A 92 -12.45 -2.60 -21.53
CA SER A 92 -11.29 -2.28 -22.37
C SER A 92 -9.98 -2.77 -21.77
N SER A 93 -9.12 -3.36 -22.60
CA SER A 93 -7.74 -3.71 -22.22
C SER A 93 -6.81 -2.52 -22.07
N THR A 94 -7.20 -1.34 -22.55
CA THR A 94 -6.35 -0.13 -22.57
C THR A 94 -6.93 1.04 -21.80
N VAL A 95 -8.17 0.93 -21.30
CA VAL A 95 -8.84 1.99 -20.56
C VAL A 95 -9.41 1.42 -19.27
N ILE A 96 -8.96 1.98 -18.16
CA ILE A 96 -9.34 1.59 -16.79
C ILE A 96 -10.09 2.76 -16.16
N ALA A 97 -11.19 2.46 -15.48
CA ALA A 97 -11.90 3.39 -14.61
C ALA A 97 -12.15 2.69 -13.27
N ASP A 98 -11.99 3.39 -12.16
CA ASP A 98 -12.19 2.84 -10.81
C ASP A 98 -11.47 1.49 -10.60
N SER A 99 -10.21 1.44 -11.05
CA SER A 99 -9.31 0.27 -10.98
C SER A 99 -9.78 -0.98 -11.74
N ASN A 100 -10.82 -0.88 -12.58
CA ASN A 100 -11.33 -1.97 -13.39
C ASN A 100 -11.38 -1.61 -14.89
N PRO A 101 -11.28 -2.60 -15.80
CA PRO A 101 -11.49 -2.38 -17.23
C PRO A 101 -12.81 -1.65 -17.51
N PHE A 102 -12.76 -0.54 -18.24
CA PHE A 102 -13.93 0.28 -18.54
C PHE A 102 -14.77 -0.39 -19.64
N SER A 103 -16.03 -0.73 -19.34
CA SER A 103 -16.94 -1.41 -20.26
C SER A 103 -17.45 -0.50 -21.39
N TYR A 104 -17.80 -1.10 -22.52
CA TYR A 104 -18.36 -0.43 -23.70
C TYR A 104 -19.47 -1.28 -24.35
N ILE A 105 -20.08 -0.76 -25.40
CA ILE A 105 -21.17 -1.43 -26.14
C ILE A 105 -20.81 -2.85 -26.60
N ALA A 106 -21.82 -3.72 -26.66
CA ALA A 106 -21.78 -5.09 -27.16
C ALA A 106 -20.86 -6.07 -26.39
N LEU A 107 -20.32 -5.65 -25.24
CA LEU A 107 -19.65 -6.59 -24.35
C LEU A 107 -20.67 -7.53 -23.69
N PRO A 108 -20.29 -8.81 -23.49
CA PRO A 108 -21.15 -9.77 -22.86
C PRO A 108 -21.32 -9.48 -21.36
N VAL A 109 -22.48 -9.87 -20.85
CA VAL A 109 -22.97 -9.67 -19.49
C VAL A 109 -23.34 -11.04 -18.93
N LEU A 110 -22.94 -11.33 -17.70
CA LEU A 110 -23.32 -12.55 -17.00
C LEU A 110 -24.73 -12.41 -16.44
N SER A 111 -25.63 -13.27 -16.89
CA SER A 111 -27.02 -13.37 -16.42
C SER A 111 -27.32 -14.75 -15.87
N CYS A 112 -28.41 -14.89 -15.12
CA CYS A 112 -28.80 -16.16 -14.50
C CYS A 112 -29.26 -17.22 -15.52
N GLN A 113 -28.90 -18.48 -15.29
CA GLN A 113 -29.14 -19.63 -16.17
C GLN A 113 -29.41 -20.91 -15.39
N VAL A 114 -30.14 -21.85 -16.01
CA VAL A 114 -30.33 -23.21 -15.50
C VAL A 114 -29.03 -24.02 -15.44
N ALA A 115 -28.12 -23.77 -16.39
CA ALA A 115 -26.82 -24.43 -16.48
C ALA A 115 -25.79 -23.40 -16.95
N GLY A 116 -24.57 -23.45 -16.41
CA GLY A 116 -23.56 -22.44 -16.70
C GLY A 116 -22.36 -22.54 -15.78
N MET A 117 -21.69 -21.42 -15.53
CA MET A 117 -20.61 -21.34 -14.53
C MET A 117 -21.20 -20.96 -13.17
N MET A 118 -20.59 -21.42 -12.08
CA MET A 118 -20.97 -20.92 -10.75
C MET A 118 -20.68 -19.42 -10.71
N ALA A 119 -21.66 -18.62 -10.29
CA ALA A 119 -21.49 -17.19 -10.16
C ALA A 119 -20.26 -16.91 -9.27
N PRO A 120 -19.32 -16.05 -9.71
CA PRO A 120 -18.14 -15.76 -8.91
C PRO A 120 -18.58 -15.17 -7.55
N PRO A 121 -17.88 -15.51 -6.44
CA PRO A 121 -18.28 -15.04 -5.10
C PRO A 121 -18.42 -13.51 -5.08
N ARG A 122 -19.57 -13.03 -4.58
CA ARG A 122 -19.93 -11.61 -4.49
C ARG A 122 -19.63 -11.11 -3.07
N PRO A 123 -18.62 -10.26 -2.83
CA PRO A 123 -18.30 -9.76 -1.48
C PRO A 123 -19.40 -8.87 -0.86
N LYS A 124 -20.36 -8.37 -1.65
CA LYS A 124 -21.38 -7.41 -1.22
C LYS A 124 -22.81 -7.98 -1.03
N LYS A 125 -23.02 -9.30 -1.06
CA LYS A 125 -24.36 -9.90 -0.86
C LYS A 125 -24.29 -11.14 0.07
N LYS A 126 -24.89 -11.06 1.26
CA LYS A 126 -25.12 -12.24 2.12
C LYS A 126 -26.42 -12.93 1.68
N GLY A 127 -26.36 -14.18 1.26
CA GLY A 127 -27.52 -15.00 0.91
C GLY A 127 -27.14 -16.33 0.26
N PRO A 128 -28.04 -17.34 0.24
CA PRO A 128 -27.75 -18.65 -0.34
C PRO A 128 -27.43 -18.54 -1.84
N MET A 129 -26.50 -19.37 -2.33
CA MET A 129 -26.06 -19.38 -3.73
C MET A 129 -27.24 -19.48 -4.69
N LYS A 130 -27.38 -18.43 -5.51
CA LYS A 130 -28.34 -18.35 -6.61
C LYS A 130 -27.74 -18.98 -7.87
N MET A 131 -28.59 -19.14 -8.88
CA MET A 131 -28.43 -19.91 -10.13
C MET A 131 -27.07 -19.74 -10.84
N MET A 132 -26.75 -20.66 -11.77
CA MET A 132 -25.54 -20.57 -12.61
C MET A 132 -25.60 -19.33 -13.52
N VAL A 133 -24.48 -18.87 -14.06
CA VAL A 133 -24.41 -17.71 -14.95
C VAL A 133 -23.76 -18.04 -16.30
N LEU A 134 -24.19 -17.37 -17.38
CA LEU A 134 -23.55 -17.41 -18.69
C LEU A 134 -23.52 -16.04 -19.38
N PRO A 135 -22.56 -15.81 -20.28
CA PRO A 135 -22.41 -14.55 -21.04
C PRO A 135 -23.36 -14.49 -22.25
N LEU A 136 -24.67 -14.68 -22.06
CA LEU A 136 -25.67 -14.68 -23.14
C LEU A 136 -26.43 -13.35 -23.26
N THR A 137 -26.12 -12.40 -22.40
CA THR A 137 -26.66 -11.03 -22.41
C THR A 137 -25.61 -10.08 -22.96
N PHE A 138 -26.04 -9.03 -23.66
CA PHE A 138 -25.12 -8.01 -24.19
C PHE A 138 -25.53 -6.62 -23.72
N ASN A 139 -24.51 -5.80 -23.47
CA ASN A 139 -24.71 -4.41 -23.09
C ASN A 139 -24.98 -3.53 -24.32
N LEU A 140 -26.13 -2.87 -24.35
CA LEU A 140 -26.55 -1.97 -25.42
C LEU A 140 -26.29 -0.52 -25.01
N ALA A 141 -25.02 -0.18 -24.80
CA ALA A 141 -24.63 1.17 -24.39
C ALA A 141 -25.22 2.24 -25.32
N ILE A 142 -25.97 3.18 -24.75
CA ILE A 142 -26.57 4.27 -25.53
C ILE A 142 -25.42 5.16 -26.02
N PRO A 143 -25.30 5.44 -27.34
CA PRO A 143 -24.19 6.20 -27.90
C PRO A 143 -23.92 7.50 -27.13
N THR A 144 -22.65 7.73 -26.80
CA THR A 144 -22.18 8.90 -26.07
C THR A 144 -21.09 9.62 -26.87
N GLY A 145 -20.61 10.76 -26.36
CA GLY A 145 -19.40 11.41 -26.87
C GLY A 145 -18.10 10.74 -26.41
N VAL A 146 -18.16 9.71 -25.57
CA VAL A 146 -16.99 9.03 -24.99
C VAL A 146 -16.81 7.66 -25.66
N PHE A 147 -15.68 7.47 -26.32
CA PHE A 147 -15.35 6.24 -27.02
C PHE A 147 -14.11 5.58 -26.43
N LEU A 148 -14.18 4.27 -26.22
CA LEU A 148 -13.12 3.46 -25.66
C LEU A 148 -12.39 2.68 -26.77
N GLY A 149 -11.06 2.68 -26.70
CA GLY A 149 -10.21 1.79 -27.48
C GLY A 149 -9.95 0.46 -26.76
N GLY A 150 -9.08 -0.38 -27.30
CA GLY A 150 -8.67 -1.65 -26.67
C GLY A 150 -9.58 -2.83 -26.98
N ALA A 151 -9.01 -4.03 -26.89
CA ALA A 151 -9.77 -5.28 -27.06
C ALA A 151 -10.53 -5.62 -25.76
N PRO A 152 -11.60 -6.43 -25.83
CA PRO A 152 -12.28 -6.90 -24.62
C PRO A 152 -11.31 -7.66 -23.71
N THR A 153 -11.24 -7.28 -22.45
CA THR A 153 -10.54 -8.02 -21.40
C THR A 153 -11.42 -8.20 -20.17
N ILE A 154 -11.11 -9.20 -19.38
CA ILE A 154 -11.69 -9.46 -18.07
C ILE A 154 -10.85 -8.75 -16.99
N SER A 155 -11.43 -8.52 -15.81
CA SER A 155 -10.66 -7.99 -14.66
C SER A 155 -9.65 -9.05 -14.18
N LEU A 156 -8.38 -8.91 -14.58
CA LEU A 156 -7.28 -9.81 -14.16
C LEU A 156 -7.06 -9.75 -12.64
N MET A 157 -7.18 -8.57 -12.02
CA MET A 157 -7.11 -8.40 -10.57
C MET A 157 -8.28 -9.07 -9.84
N GLY A 158 -9.51 -8.90 -10.34
CA GLY A 158 -10.69 -9.55 -9.76
C GLY A 158 -10.66 -11.08 -9.83
N MET A 159 -10.04 -11.66 -10.87
CA MET A 159 -9.86 -13.12 -11.00
C MET A 159 -8.65 -13.66 -10.24
N ALA A 160 -7.53 -12.93 -10.20
CA ALA A 160 -6.34 -13.31 -9.44
C ALA A 160 -6.62 -13.40 -7.93
N PHE A 161 -7.39 -12.45 -7.38
CA PHE A 161 -7.85 -12.53 -5.99
C PHE A 161 -8.81 -13.72 -5.76
N LYS A 162 -9.72 -14.03 -6.69
CA LYS A 162 -10.72 -15.10 -6.51
C LYS A 162 -10.12 -16.52 -6.65
N GLY A 163 -9.14 -16.71 -7.53
CA GLY A 163 -8.44 -18.01 -7.69
C GLY A 163 -7.48 -18.33 -6.54
N ALA A 164 -6.81 -17.31 -5.99
CA ALA A 164 -5.88 -17.48 -4.87
C ALA A 164 -6.57 -18.02 -3.60
N PHE A 165 -7.79 -17.58 -3.30
CA PHE A 165 -8.51 -17.98 -2.08
C PHE A 165 -9.12 -19.39 -2.11
N ALA A 166 -9.37 -19.98 -3.29
CA ALA A 166 -9.87 -21.36 -3.38
C ALA A 166 -8.76 -22.41 -3.13
N GLY A 167 -7.50 -22.10 -3.46
CA GLY A 167 -6.34 -22.99 -3.25
C GLY A 167 -5.65 -22.80 -1.89
N LEU A 168 -5.75 -21.61 -1.29
CA LEU A 168 -5.06 -21.28 -0.02
C LEU A 168 -5.71 -21.90 1.23
N GLY A 169 -6.95 -22.40 1.15
CA GLY A 169 -7.65 -22.99 2.31
C GLY A 169 -6.95 -24.22 2.92
N LYS A 170 -6.11 -24.94 2.15
CA LYS A 170 -5.32 -26.07 2.65
C LYS A 170 -3.91 -25.69 3.12
N LEU A 171 -3.32 -24.61 2.60
CA LEU A 171 -1.98 -24.15 3.00
C LEU A 171 -2.00 -23.13 4.16
N ALA A 172 -3.09 -22.37 4.31
CA ALA A 172 -3.30 -21.40 5.38
C ALA A 172 -3.49 -22.01 6.79
N LYS A 173 -3.56 -23.35 6.90
CA LYS A 173 -3.58 -24.07 8.17
C LYS A 173 -2.19 -24.44 8.70
N SER A 174 -1.11 -24.12 7.98
CA SER A 174 0.23 -24.28 8.55
C SER A 174 0.50 -23.18 9.59
N GLY A 175 0.93 -23.57 10.79
CA GLY A 175 1.26 -22.63 11.88
C GLY A 175 2.38 -21.63 11.52
N LEU A 176 3.10 -21.88 10.43
CA LEU A 176 4.16 -21.03 9.90
C LEU A 176 3.60 -19.74 9.28
N PHE A 177 2.54 -19.82 8.47
CA PHE A 177 1.93 -18.63 7.83
C PHE A 177 1.23 -17.71 8.83
N LYS A 178 0.66 -18.27 9.90
CA LYS A 178 0.04 -17.50 10.99
C LYS A 178 1.10 -16.75 11.82
N ARG A 179 2.26 -17.38 12.08
CA ARG A 179 3.39 -16.74 12.78
C ARG A 179 4.08 -15.68 11.92
N ILE A 180 4.33 -15.96 10.64
CA ILE A 180 4.91 -15.00 9.69
C ILE A 180 3.98 -13.79 9.52
N ARG A 181 2.67 -13.99 9.38
CA ARG A 181 1.68 -12.90 9.31
C ARG A 181 1.60 -12.09 10.61
N GLN A 182 1.55 -12.75 11.78
CA GLN A 182 1.54 -12.06 13.07
C GLN A 182 2.84 -11.31 13.38
N LYS A 183 4.00 -11.74 12.83
CA LYS A 183 5.26 -11.00 12.93
C LYS A 183 5.39 -9.89 11.89
N LEU A 184 4.92 -10.10 10.65
CA LEU A 184 4.89 -9.08 9.59
C LEU A 184 4.11 -7.85 10.07
N PHE A 185 2.87 -8.02 10.53
CA PHE A 185 2.03 -6.86 10.87
C PHE A 185 2.29 -6.24 12.24
N LYS A 186 3.09 -6.87 13.11
CA LYS A 186 3.41 -6.32 14.45
C LYS A 186 4.56 -5.30 14.42
N ASN A 187 5.46 -5.41 13.44
CA ASN A 187 6.67 -4.59 13.33
C ASN A 187 6.85 -3.92 11.94
N VAL A 188 5.84 -3.96 11.05
CA VAL A 188 5.86 -3.12 9.85
C VAL A 188 5.74 -1.67 10.32
N LYS A 189 6.82 -0.90 10.20
CA LYS A 189 6.74 0.56 10.24
C LYS A 189 5.66 0.97 9.22
N PRO A 190 4.61 1.69 9.63
CA PRO A 190 3.52 2.06 8.77
C PRO A 190 3.96 3.17 7.79
N GLY A 191 4.77 2.78 6.80
CA GLY A 191 5.23 3.64 5.71
C GLY A 191 4.40 3.49 4.43
N PHE A 192 3.55 2.46 4.32
CA PHE A 192 2.74 2.23 3.10
C PHE A 192 1.30 2.76 3.21
N LEU A 193 0.87 3.09 4.42
CA LEU A 193 -0.30 3.93 4.67
C LEU A 193 0.21 5.27 5.22
N LYS A 194 0.79 6.10 4.34
CA LYS A 194 0.99 7.51 4.66
C LYS A 194 -0.32 8.05 5.22
N CYS A 195 -0.27 8.67 6.40
CA CYS A 195 -1.37 9.21 7.18
C CYS A 195 -2.14 10.36 6.50
N LYS A 196 -2.31 10.32 5.17
CA LYS A 196 -3.35 11.05 4.44
C LYS A 196 -4.75 10.54 4.76
N VAL A 197 -4.89 9.28 5.18
CA VAL A 197 -6.20 8.66 5.42
C VAL A 197 -6.77 9.01 6.80
N LEU A 198 -5.94 9.28 7.82
CA LEU A 198 -6.39 9.44 9.21
C LEU A 198 -6.08 10.80 9.87
N ARG A 199 -5.61 11.79 9.12
CA ARG A 199 -5.58 13.23 9.50
C ARG A 199 -4.76 13.65 10.75
N ALA A 200 -3.90 12.80 11.31
CA ALA A 200 -3.10 13.12 12.50
C ALA A 200 -1.58 13.03 12.28
N GLU A 201 -1.08 13.43 11.10
CA GLU A 201 0.38 13.54 10.89
C GLU A 201 1.00 14.48 11.94
N PRO A 202 2.09 14.09 12.62
CA PRO A 202 2.98 12.94 12.37
C PRO A 202 2.77 11.73 13.31
N VAL A 203 1.67 11.65 14.06
CA VAL A 203 1.38 10.52 14.95
C VAL A 203 0.67 9.41 14.19
N ASN A 204 1.20 8.19 14.26
CA ASN A 204 0.49 7.03 13.77
C ASN A 204 -0.66 6.68 14.73
N ILE A 205 -1.90 6.82 14.28
CA ILE A 205 -3.08 6.58 15.12
C ILE A 205 -3.22 5.12 15.60
N LEU A 206 -2.67 4.16 14.86
CA LEU A 206 -2.81 2.74 15.18
C LEU A 206 -1.90 2.36 16.35
N THR A 207 -0.65 2.83 16.31
CA THR A 207 0.42 2.45 17.25
C THR A 207 0.74 3.53 18.27
N GLY A 208 0.46 4.80 17.95
CA GLY A 208 0.87 5.99 18.71
C GLY A 208 2.34 6.35 18.56
N GLU A 209 3.01 5.83 17.54
CA GLU A 209 4.38 6.23 17.22
C GLU A 209 4.41 7.58 16.51
N VAL A 210 5.40 8.43 16.85
CA VAL A 210 5.72 9.61 16.04
C VAL A 210 6.57 9.17 14.88
N ALA A 211 6.15 9.49 13.66
CA ALA A 211 6.90 9.22 12.44
C ALA A 211 7.10 10.52 11.64
N VAL A 212 8.35 10.97 11.51
CA VAL A 212 8.68 12.18 10.74
C VAL A 212 9.67 11.87 9.62
N GLU A 213 9.43 12.44 8.45
CA GLU A 213 10.33 12.41 7.29
C GLU A 213 10.88 13.82 7.06
N GLN A 214 12.19 13.94 6.84
CA GLN A 214 12.84 15.21 6.50
C GLN A 214 13.81 15.03 5.34
N GLU A 215 13.58 15.79 4.28
CA GLU A 215 14.53 15.94 3.18
C GLU A 215 15.55 17.03 3.55
N ASP A 216 16.81 16.64 3.68
CA ASP A 216 17.87 17.60 3.98
C ASP A 216 18.40 18.25 2.69
N PHE A 217 18.56 17.47 1.62
CA PHE A 217 18.87 17.97 0.28
C PHE A 217 18.53 16.93 -0.80
N THR A 218 18.34 17.43 -2.03
CA THR A 218 18.21 16.63 -3.24
C THR A 218 19.19 17.14 -4.29
N LEU A 219 19.97 16.23 -4.87
CA LEU A 219 20.87 16.54 -5.98
C LEU A 219 20.39 15.85 -7.26
N PRO A 220 20.11 16.61 -8.35
CA PRO A 220 19.70 16.01 -9.60
C PRO A 220 20.87 15.21 -10.20
N GLY A 221 20.55 14.09 -10.82
CA GLY A 221 21.49 13.16 -11.43
C GLY A 221 20.73 12.12 -12.23
N ARG A 222 21.45 11.20 -12.89
CA ARG A 222 20.78 10.09 -13.60
C ARG A 222 20.08 9.16 -12.61
N ILE A 223 20.73 8.96 -11.47
CA ILE A 223 20.11 8.50 -10.24
C ILE A 223 20.19 9.69 -9.27
N PRO A 224 19.06 10.34 -8.95
CA PRO A 224 19.05 11.43 -7.99
C PRO A 224 19.59 10.98 -6.62
N ILE A 225 20.33 11.86 -5.95
CA ILE A 225 20.72 11.65 -4.55
C ILE A 225 19.70 12.43 -3.71
N GLU A 226 18.74 11.70 -3.16
CA GLU A 226 17.71 12.22 -2.26
C GLU A 226 18.08 11.85 -0.84
N TRP A 227 18.58 12.82 -0.06
CA TRP A 227 18.95 12.57 1.33
C TRP A 227 17.75 12.84 2.24
N VAL A 228 16.91 11.82 2.37
CA VAL A 228 15.73 11.84 3.25
C VAL A 228 16.00 11.01 4.49
N ARG A 229 15.86 11.63 5.66
CA ARG A 229 15.92 10.95 6.95
C ARG A 229 14.51 10.66 7.43
N SER A 230 14.31 9.47 8.01
CA SER A 230 13.05 9.11 8.66
C SER A 230 13.28 8.76 10.12
N TYR A 231 12.42 9.27 10.99
CA TYR A 231 12.37 8.92 12.41
C TYR A 231 11.10 8.12 12.69
N SER A 232 11.20 7.14 13.59
CA SER A 232 10.04 6.53 14.25
C SER A 232 10.35 6.32 15.72
N SER A 233 9.46 6.76 16.62
CA SER A 233 9.63 6.52 18.06
C SER A 233 9.49 5.04 18.45
N GLY A 234 8.87 4.21 17.60
CA GLY A 234 8.84 2.76 17.78
C GLY A 234 10.13 2.05 17.35
N ASN A 235 11.04 2.77 16.70
CA ASN A 235 12.33 2.24 16.28
C ASN A 235 13.40 2.55 17.33
N GLN A 236 13.89 1.51 18.00
CA GLN A 236 14.95 1.64 19.01
C GLN A 236 16.36 1.38 18.43
N ARG A 237 16.48 1.24 17.11
CA ARG A 237 17.76 1.02 16.45
C ARG A 237 18.60 2.31 16.50
N PRO A 238 19.90 2.23 16.87
CA PRO A 238 20.83 3.32 16.69
C PRO A 238 21.23 3.42 15.21
N GLY A 239 20.69 4.41 14.50
CA GLY A 239 21.12 4.72 13.13
C GLY A 239 22.26 5.73 13.11
N LEU A 240 22.71 6.07 11.90
CA LEU A 240 23.77 7.06 11.68
C LEU A 240 23.41 8.48 12.18
N CYS A 241 22.13 8.78 12.41
CA CYS A 241 21.65 10.03 13.01
C CYS A 241 21.08 9.85 14.44
N GLY A 242 21.50 8.81 15.16
CA GLY A 242 21.01 8.54 16.52
C GLY A 242 19.84 7.55 16.55
N VAL A 243 19.30 7.32 17.74
CA VAL A 243 18.24 6.32 17.95
C VAL A 243 16.96 6.74 17.22
N GLY A 244 16.33 5.77 16.55
CA GLY A 244 15.07 5.96 15.84
C GLY A 244 15.19 6.58 14.45
N TRP A 245 16.31 7.25 14.15
CA TRP A 245 16.58 7.82 12.83
C TRP A 245 17.20 6.80 11.86
N GLU A 246 16.75 6.82 10.61
CA GLU A 246 17.34 6.09 9.49
C GLU A 246 17.59 7.04 8.32
N THR A 247 18.73 6.85 7.66
CA THR A 247 19.16 7.60 6.46
C THR A 247 19.35 6.64 5.28
N PRO A 248 19.51 7.12 4.04
CA PRO A 248 19.79 6.23 2.90
C PRO A 248 21.06 5.37 3.11
N ALA A 249 22.02 5.85 3.90
CA ALA A 249 23.23 5.09 4.26
C ALA A 249 22.99 4.01 5.35
N ASP A 250 21.83 4.00 6.00
CA ASP A 250 21.39 2.96 6.95
C ASP A 250 20.59 1.82 6.26
N ALA A 251 20.36 1.93 4.95
CA ALA A 251 19.67 0.91 4.18
C ALA A 251 20.43 -0.42 4.23
N ARG A 252 19.68 -1.52 4.41
CA ARG A 252 20.27 -2.84 4.70
C ARG A 252 19.32 -3.97 4.36
N LEU A 253 19.89 -5.14 4.09
CA LEU A 253 19.18 -6.40 4.00
C LEU A 253 19.28 -7.13 5.34
N GLU A 254 18.16 -7.29 6.04
CA GLU A 254 18.06 -8.08 7.27
C GLU A 254 17.67 -9.52 6.91
N ILE A 255 18.45 -10.49 7.35
CA ILE A 255 18.24 -11.92 7.14
C ILE A 255 17.95 -12.56 8.48
N ASP A 256 16.70 -13.00 8.65
CA ASP A 256 16.25 -13.76 9.80
C ASP A 256 16.14 -15.25 9.40
N PRO A 257 16.92 -16.16 10.00
CA PRO A 257 16.86 -17.59 9.69
C PRO A 257 15.48 -18.22 9.90
N ALA A 258 14.64 -17.65 10.77
CA ALA A 258 13.31 -18.15 11.09
C ALA A 258 12.21 -17.45 10.27
N ASP A 259 12.38 -16.17 9.93
CA ASP A 259 11.29 -15.32 9.41
C ASP A 259 11.51 -14.79 7.98
N GLY A 260 12.65 -15.06 7.34
CA GLY A 260 12.90 -14.69 5.94
C GLY A 260 13.87 -13.53 5.79
N VAL A 261 13.66 -12.69 4.76
CA VAL A 261 14.57 -11.59 4.41
C VAL A 261 13.78 -10.31 4.25
N THR A 262 14.31 -9.19 4.76
CA THR A 262 13.68 -7.87 4.65
C THR A 262 14.69 -6.83 4.20
N LEU A 263 14.39 -6.09 3.14
CA LEU A 263 15.10 -4.85 2.85
C LEU A 263 14.51 -3.75 3.72
N GLN A 264 15.32 -3.13 4.57
CA GLN A 264 14.96 -1.91 5.28
C GLN A 264 15.55 -0.71 4.54
N HIS A 265 14.70 0.21 4.10
CA HIS A 265 15.11 1.44 3.42
C HIS A 265 14.17 2.59 3.82
N PRO A 266 14.69 3.77 4.22
CA PRO A 266 13.87 4.85 4.78
C PRO A 266 12.82 5.39 3.81
N THR A 267 13.15 5.56 2.53
CA THR A 267 12.25 6.16 1.52
C THR A 267 11.32 5.15 0.82
N ILE A 268 11.78 3.91 0.62
CA ILE A 268 11.01 2.87 -0.09
C ILE A 268 10.07 2.16 0.88
N GLY A 269 10.41 2.17 2.18
CA GLY A 269 9.81 1.31 3.17
C GLY A 269 10.39 -0.11 3.14
N PRO A 270 9.89 -0.99 4.01
CA PRO A 270 10.36 -2.36 4.09
C PRO A 270 9.84 -3.21 2.92
N LEU A 271 10.73 -4.01 2.30
CA LEU A 271 10.34 -5.04 1.33
C LEU A 271 10.56 -6.43 1.92
N PHE A 272 9.57 -7.33 1.80
CA PHE A 272 9.59 -8.63 2.46
C PHE A 272 9.75 -9.77 1.46
N PHE A 273 10.68 -10.67 1.74
CA PHE A 273 10.90 -11.90 1.00
C PHE A 273 10.78 -13.09 1.94
N ALA A 274 10.05 -14.13 1.52
CA ALA A 274 9.78 -15.28 2.37
C ALA A 274 11.05 -16.06 2.75
N ARG A 275 12.10 -15.99 1.93
CA ARG A 275 13.38 -16.68 2.12
C ARG A 275 14.48 -16.08 1.22
N LEU A 276 15.71 -16.56 1.41
CA LEU A 276 16.80 -16.32 0.49
C LEU A 276 16.63 -17.13 -0.81
N PRO A 277 17.19 -16.65 -1.95
CA PRO A 277 17.26 -17.41 -3.19
C PRO A 277 17.90 -18.79 -3.00
N VAL A 278 17.29 -19.81 -3.62
CA VAL A 278 17.74 -21.21 -3.51
C VAL A 278 18.88 -21.56 -4.47
N ALA A 279 19.13 -20.71 -5.46
CA ALA A 279 20.23 -20.83 -6.42
C ALA A 279 20.72 -19.44 -6.84
N HIS A 280 21.88 -19.40 -7.49
CA HIS A 280 22.47 -18.17 -7.99
C HIS A 280 21.80 -17.69 -9.29
N GLY A 281 21.82 -16.38 -9.50
CA GLY A 281 21.32 -15.72 -10.71
C GLY A 281 19.90 -15.19 -10.60
N ALA A 282 19.53 -14.36 -11.58
CA ALA A 282 18.24 -13.66 -11.61
C ALA A 282 17.04 -14.57 -11.89
N GLU A 283 17.25 -15.74 -12.49
CA GLU A 283 16.19 -16.73 -12.76
C GLU A 283 15.70 -17.42 -11.49
N ALA A 284 16.56 -17.53 -10.48
CA ALA A 284 16.24 -18.10 -9.17
C ALA A 284 15.83 -17.03 -8.15
N ALA A 285 15.51 -15.82 -8.62
CA ALA A 285 15.16 -14.71 -7.74
C ALA A 285 13.87 -14.99 -6.95
N GLU A 286 13.87 -14.64 -5.67
CA GLU A 286 12.68 -14.69 -4.85
C GLU A 286 11.86 -13.42 -5.03
N LEU A 287 10.55 -13.61 -5.19
CA LEU A 287 9.59 -12.52 -5.35
C LEU A 287 9.18 -11.97 -3.98
N GLU A 288 9.13 -10.65 -3.92
CA GLU A 288 8.62 -9.90 -2.79
C GLU A 288 7.10 -10.09 -2.65
N LEU A 289 6.59 -10.02 -1.42
CA LEU A 289 5.21 -10.39 -1.08
C LEU A 289 4.12 -9.39 -1.54
N MET A 290 4.44 -8.12 -1.73
CA MET A 290 3.48 -7.02 -1.94
C MET A 290 3.58 -6.34 -3.30
N ASP A 291 4.72 -5.74 -3.62
CA ASP A 291 5.00 -4.83 -4.72
C ASP A 291 5.85 -5.47 -5.84
N GLY A 292 6.24 -6.74 -5.68
CA GLY A 292 6.82 -7.56 -6.76
C GLY A 292 8.30 -7.32 -7.05
N ALA A 293 9.04 -6.74 -6.11
CA ALA A 293 10.51 -6.68 -6.16
C ALA A 293 11.13 -8.10 -6.20
N ARG A 294 12.38 -8.19 -6.64
CA ARG A 294 13.09 -9.46 -6.83
C ARG A 294 14.42 -9.47 -6.08
N LEU A 295 14.60 -10.44 -5.20
CA LEU A 295 15.86 -10.70 -4.51
C LEU A 295 16.61 -11.82 -5.22
N SER A 296 17.83 -11.58 -5.69
CA SER A 296 18.70 -12.60 -6.33
C SER A 296 20.06 -12.70 -5.64
N ASP A 297 20.65 -13.90 -5.67
CA ASP A 297 22.00 -14.17 -5.16
C ASP A 297 23.01 -14.19 -6.34
N HIS A 298 24.08 -13.41 -6.23
CA HIS A 298 25.16 -13.29 -7.24
C HIS A 298 26.53 -13.64 -6.64
N ASP A 299 26.58 -14.70 -5.84
CA ASP A 299 27.77 -15.26 -5.16
C ASP A 299 28.37 -14.33 -4.10
N SER A 300 28.92 -13.20 -4.53
CA SER A 300 29.58 -12.20 -3.68
C SER A 300 28.62 -11.16 -3.08
N GLU A 301 27.41 -11.06 -3.62
CA GLU A 301 26.42 -10.08 -3.19
C GLU A 301 24.99 -10.60 -3.36
N TYR A 302 24.06 -9.99 -2.64
CA TYR A 302 22.63 -10.06 -2.95
C TYR A 302 22.21 -8.81 -3.72
N ARG A 303 21.24 -8.96 -4.63
CA ARG A 303 20.65 -7.84 -5.36
C ARG A 303 19.15 -7.81 -5.15
N VAL A 304 18.61 -6.64 -4.83
CA VAL A 304 17.17 -6.39 -4.80
C VAL A 304 16.82 -5.47 -5.96
N ARG A 305 16.08 -5.97 -6.95
CA ARG A 305 15.53 -5.16 -8.04
C ARG A 305 14.09 -4.77 -7.75
N THR A 306 13.80 -3.48 -7.66
CA THR A 306 12.45 -2.95 -7.46
C THR A 306 11.69 -2.83 -8.79
N LYS A 307 10.40 -2.50 -8.72
CA LYS A 307 9.55 -2.29 -9.91
C LYS A 307 9.96 -1.07 -10.76
N ASP A 308 10.64 -0.10 -10.14
CA ASP A 308 11.15 1.11 -10.81
C ASP A 308 12.51 0.87 -11.48
N ASP A 309 12.87 -0.41 -11.69
CA ASP A 309 14.11 -0.83 -12.33
C ASP A 309 15.39 -0.32 -11.63
N ARG A 310 15.28 -0.01 -10.33
CA ARG A 310 16.43 0.25 -9.44
C ARG A 310 16.93 -1.07 -8.86
N VAL A 311 18.25 -1.22 -8.80
CA VAL A 311 18.93 -2.39 -8.26
C VAL A 311 19.75 -1.96 -7.04
N TYR A 312 19.42 -2.52 -5.89
CA TYR A 312 20.12 -2.32 -4.63
C TYR A 312 21.07 -3.49 -4.41
N HIS A 313 22.34 -3.18 -4.23
CA HIS A 313 23.44 -4.14 -4.13
C HIS A 313 23.90 -4.26 -2.68
N PHE A 314 23.92 -5.49 -2.18
CA PHE A 314 24.29 -5.85 -0.81
C PHE A 314 25.49 -6.80 -0.83
N PRO A 315 26.72 -6.28 -0.88
CA PRO A 315 27.93 -7.10 -0.85
C PRO A 315 28.00 -7.92 0.44
N LYS A 316 28.15 -9.25 0.33
CA LYS A 316 28.16 -10.15 1.50
C LYS A 316 29.33 -9.89 2.44
N VAL A 317 30.39 -9.22 1.96
CA VAL A 317 31.51 -8.75 2.79
C VAL A 317 31.10 -7.69 3.81
N LEU A 318 29.99 -6.98 3.59
CA LEU A 318 29.43 -5.99 4.52
C LEU A 318 28.45 -6.61 5.53
N VAL A 319 28.51 -7.93 5.73
CA VAL A 319 27.69 -8.61 6.73
C VAL A 319 28.11 -8.23 8.15
N SER A 320 27.13 -8.00 8.99
CA SER A 320 27.28 -7.73 10.42
C SER A 320 26.20 -8.46 11.21
N GLU A 321 26.42 -8.61 12.52
CA GLU A 321 25.40 -9.11 13.43
C GLU A 321 24.47 -7.96 13.81
N GLY A 322 23.19 -8.12 13.50
CA GLY A 322 22.13 -7.15 13.77
C GLY A 322 21.45 -7.36 15.11
N VAL A 323 20.39 -6.59 15.34
CA VAL A 323 19.60 -6.68 16.58
C VAL A 323 18.86 -8.04 16.63
N ASN A 324 18.78 -8.64 17.82
CA ASN A 324 18.11 -9.92 18.07
C ASN A 324 18.70 -11.12 17.29
N GLY A 325 20.00 -11.09 16.95
CA GLY A 325 20.69 -12.20 16.29
C GLY A 325 20.40 -12.35 14.79
N LYS A 326 19.77 -11.33 14.18
CA LYS A 326 19.61 -11.24 12.72
C LYS A 326 20.96 -10.97 12.06
N ARG A 327 21.14 -11.41 10.82
CA ARG A 327 22.30 -10.98 10.01
C ARG A 327 21.89 -9.78 9.18
N GLU A 328 22.75 -8.77 9.11
CA GLU A 328 22.48 -7.55 8.36
C GLU A 328 23.58 -7.31 7.34
N ILE A 329 23.20 -7.00 6.10
CA ILE A 329 24.14 -6.64 5.05
C ILE A 329 23.83 -5.20 4.64
N ALA A 330 24.78 -4.31 4.87
CA ALA A 330 24.60 -2.89 4.55
C ALA A 330 24.55 -2.67 3.03
N LEU A 331 23.80 -1.66 2.59
CA LEU A 331 23.78 -1.22 1.20
C LEU A 331 25.19 -0.78 0.78
N GLY A 332 25.67 -1.35 -0.33
CA GLY A 332 26.95 -1.00 -0.94
C GLY A 332 26.80 -0.17 -2.22
N ARG A 333 25.76 -0.41 -3.02
CA ARG A 333 25.55 0.33 -4.27
C ARG A 333 24.07 0.35 -4.66
N VAL A 334 23.65 1.42 -5.34
CA VAL A 334 22.39 1.50 -6.07
C VAL A 334 22.73 1.69 -7.55
N SER A 335 22.08 0.95 -8.44
CA SER A 335 22.24 1.13 -9.89
C SER A 335 20.91 1.10 -10.62
N ASP A 336 20.93 1.49 -11.88
CA ASP A 336 19.81 1.32 -12.81
C ASP A 336 20.19 0.37 -13.96
N LEU A 337 19.20 0.04 -14.80
CA LEU A 337 19.41 -0.83 -15.97
C LEU A 337 20.21 -0.15 -17.10
N CYS A 338 20.44 1.16 -17.02
CA CYS A 338 21.25 1.92 -17.97
C CYS A 338 22.74 1.95 -17.58
N GLY A 339 23.12 1.32 -16.47
CA GLY A 339 24.50 1.25 -15.99
C GLY A 339 24.94 2.47 -15.18
N ASN A 340 24.02 3.36 -14.79
CA ASN A 340 24.33 4.42 -13.83
C ASN A 340 24.34 3.85 -12.42
N TRP A 341 25.15 4.41 -11.53
CA TRP A 341 25.29 3.90 -10.17
C TRP A 341 25.65 4.99 -9.15
N LEU A 342 25.27 4.72 -7.91
CA LEU A 342 25.68 5.39 -6.68
C LEU A 342 26.30 4.35 -5.75
N GLU A 343 27.56 4.51 -5.39
CA GLU A 343 28.31 3.58 -4.54
C GLU A 343 28.56 4.19 -3.16
N PHE A 344 28.35 3.39 -2.11
CA PHE A 344 28.51 3.77 -0.71
C PHE A 344 29.80 3.15 -0.16
N GLU A 345 30.89 3.91 -0.18
CA GLU A 345 32.19 3.49 0.35
C GLU A 345 32.25 3.78 1.85
N ARG A 346 32.35 2.72 2.67
CA ARG A 346 32.39 2.83 4.13
C ARG A 346 33.84 2.75 4.61
N HIS A 347 34.30 3.78 5.31
CA HIS A 347 35.68 3.86 5.80
C HIS A 347 35.74 3.71 7.31
N ALA A 348 35.84 2.47 7.79
CA ALA A 348 36.11 2.10 9.20
C ALA A 348 35.35 2.93 10.26
N GLY A 349 34.09 3.28 10.01
CA GLY A 349 33.25 4.08 10.92
C GLY A 349 33.57 5.58 10.99
N GLN A 350 34.50 6.09 10.18
CA GLN A 350 34.90 7.51 10.14
C GLN A 350 34.10 8.32 9.11
N ARG A 351 33.73 7.73 7.99
CA ARG A 351 32.91 8.37 6.95
C ARG A 351 32.26 7.34 6.03
N VAL A 352 31.22 7.79 5.35
CA VAL A 352 30.63 7.11 4.19
C VAL A 352 30.74 8.04 3.00
N ASP A 353 31.44 7.63 1.94
CA ASP A 353 31.49 8.41 0.70
C ASP A 353 30.46 7.85 -0.29
N ILE A 354 29.67 8.74 -0.88
CA ILE A 354 28.71 8.40 -1.93
C ILE A 354 29.30 8.87 -3.25
N GLN A 355 29.72 7.91 -4.08
CA GLN A 355 30.28 8.19 -5.40
C GLN A 355 29.25 7.90 -6.48
N GLU A 356 29.06 8.84 -7.40
CA GLU A 356 28.22 8.67 -8.58
C GLU A 356 29.05 8.29 -9.80
N SER A 357 28.46 7.49 -10.69
CA SER A 357 29.06 7.10 -11.98
C SER A 357 29.48 8.28 -12.88
N ALA A 358 28.91 9.47 -12.68
CA ALA A 358 29.27 10.71 -13.37
C ALA A 358 30.48 11.44 -12.74
N GLY A 359 31.07 10.92 -11.67
CA GLY A 359 32.26 11.45 -11.01
C GLY A 359 31.99 12.34 -9.79
N ARG A 360 30.73 12.66 -9.49
CA ARG A 360 30.35 13.42 -8.30
C ARG A 360 30.57 12.59 -7.03
N ARG A 361 31.12 13.21 -5.98
CA ARG A 361 31.36 12.57 -4.68
C ARG A 361 30.76 13.39 -3.55
N ILE A 362 29.91 12.75 -2.75
CA ILE A 362 29.37 13.30 -1.51
C ILE A 362 30.10 12.65 -0.35
N VAL A 363 30.60 13.44 0.59
CA VAL A 363 31.27 12.99 1.79
C VAL A 363 30.28 13.08 2.94
N VAL A 364 29.97 11.94 3.55
CA VAL A 364 29.20 11.85 4.80
C VAL A 364 30.20 11.65 5.93
N ALA A 365 30.57 12.74 6.60
CA ALA A 365 31.52 12.70 7.70
C ALA A 365 30.84 12.15 8.96
N LEU A 366 31.51 11.23 9.66
CA LEU A 366 31.04 10.70 10.94
C LEU A 366 31.92 11.23 12.09
N ASP A 367 31.29 11.59 13.20
CA ASP A 367 31.91 11.79 14.50
C ASP A 367 31.33 10.76 15.48
N ASN A 368 32.20 9.97 16.12
CA ASN A 368 31.79 8.89 17.03
C ASN A 368 30.70 7.95 16.46
N GLY A 369 30.80 7.62 15.16
CA GLY A 369 29.85 6.75 14.46
C GLY A 369 28.55 7.42 14.01
N ARG A 370 28.37 8.73 14.24
CA ARG A 370 27.19 9.50 13.85
C ARG A 370 27.53 10.57 12.83
N ILE A 371 26.61 10.87 11.93
CA ILE A 371 26.83 11.87 10.87
C ILE A 371 26.98 13.23 11.48
N SER A 372 28.06 13.95 11.18
CA SER A 372 28.27 15.33 11.60
C SER A 372 28.10 16.34 10.46
N GLU A 373 28.37 15.93 9.21
CA GLU A 373 28.34 16.80 8.04
C GLU A 373 28.09 16.00 6.75
N LEU A 374 27.27 16.53 5.84
CA LEU A 374 27.26 16.11 4.44
C LEU A 374 27.77 17.23 3.55
N SER A 375 28.68 16.89 2.64
CA SER A 375 29.29 17.87 1.72
C SER A 375 29.59 17.29 0.34
N LEU A 376 29.50 18.13 -0.68
CA LEU A 376 30.03 17.82 -2.01
C LEU A 376 31.53 18.05 -2.03
N TYR A 377 32.27 17.04 -2.47
CA TYR A 377 33.70 17.15 -2.72
C TYR A 377 33.96 17.78 -4.09
N VAL A 378 34.75 18.85 -4.11
CA VAL A 378 35.14 19.58 -5.32
C VAL A 378 36.58 19.23 -5.67
N GLU A 379 36.76 18.40 -6.70
CA GLU A 379 38.06 17.82 -7.04
C GLU A 379 39.12 18.87 -7.42
N GLY A 380 38.73 19.93 -8.13
CA GLY A 380 39.66 20.94 -8.65
C GLY A 380 40.42 21.76 -7.60
N ASN A 381 39.91 21.83 -6.36
CA ASN A 381 40.56 22.59 -5.27
C ASN A 381 40.55 21.83 -3.93
N HIS A 382 40.18 20.54 -3.94
CA HIS A 382 39.98 19.73 -2.74
C HIS A 382 39.04 20.36 -1.70
N ALA A 383 38.19 21.31 -2.10
CA ALA A 383 37.25 21.96 -1.19
C ALA A 383 36.02 21.10 -0.96
N ARG A 384 35.29 21.42 0.10
CA ARG A 384 33.99 20.83 0.42
C ARG A 384 32.94 21.92 0.40
N HIS A 385 31.85 21.67 -0.32
CA HIS A 385 30.65 22.49 -0.25
C HIS A 385 29.65 21.79 0.67
N VAL A 386 29.43 22.35 1.86
CA VAL A 386 28.62 21.74 2.92
C VAL A 386 27.14 21.99 2.65
N PHE A 387 26.35 20.92 2.64
CA PHE A 387 24.90 20.99 2.47
C PHE A 387 24.17 21.06 3.80
N VAL A 388 24.66 20.31 4.79
CA VAL A 388 23.97 20.13 6.06
C VAL A 388 24.95 19.70 7.15
N ARG A 389 24.71 20.18 8.37
CA ARG A 389 25.44 19.83 9.59
C ARG A 389 24.49 19.26 10.62
N TYR A 390 24.99 18.35 11.45
CA TYR A 390 24.21 17.65 12.47
C TYR A 390 24.89 17.81 13.82
N GLU A 391 24.08 18.06 14.84
CA GLU A 391 24.52 18.20 16.22
C GLU A 391 23.70 17.26 17.10
N TYR A 392 24.35 16.69 18.11
CA TYR A 392 23.76 15.71 19.01
C TYR A 392 23.82 16.20 20.45
N ASP A 393 22.89 15.76 21.27
CA ASP A 393 22.97 15.96 22.71
C ASP A 393 23.91 14.95 23.39
N ALA A 394 24.00 15.03 24.73
CA ALA A 394 24.87 14.15 25.51
C ALA A 394 24.38 12.69 25.57
N ALA A 395 23.07 12.45 25.42
CA ALA A 395 22.50 11.10 25.33
C ALA A 395 22.74 10.48 23.94
N GLY A 396 23.03 11.35 22.96
CA GLY A 396 23.37 10.95 21.63
C GLY A 396 22.27 11.06 20.61
N ASP A 397 21.17 11.72 20.97
CA ASP A 397 20.04 11.98 20.10
C ASP A 397 20.31 13.22 19.24
N LEU A 398 19.71 13.26 18.07
CA LEU A 398 19.92 14.33 17.09
C LEU A 398 19.28 15.63 17.57
N ALA A 399 20.05 16.54 18.13
CA ALA A 399 19.54 17.79 18.70
C ALA A 399 19.26 18.86 17.65
N SER A 400 20.08 18.96 16.59
CA SER A 400 19.93 20.00 15.57
C SER A 400 20.44 19.57 14.19
N VAL A 401 19.76 20.03 13.15
CA VAL A 401 20.16 19.87 11.74
C VAL A 401 20.15 21.23 11.07
N THR A 402 21.33 21.71 10.68
CA THR A 402 21.51 23.06 10.12
C THR A 402 21.74 22.96 8.62
N ASP A 403 20.89 23.62 7.84
CA ASP A 403 20.99 23.62 6.38
C ASP A 403 22.15 24.49 5.86
N ALA A 404 22.34 24.49 4.54
CA ALA A 404 23.38 25.27 3.87
C ALA A 404 23.24 26.79 4.06
N LEU A 405 22.05 27.29 4.45
CA LEU A 405 21.79 28.70 4.73
C LEU A 405 22.00 29.05 6.21
N GLY A 406 22.32 28.08 7.06
CA GLY A 406 22.54 28.26 8.49
C GLY A 406 21.26 28.19 9.32
N ASN A 407 20.13 27.75 8.77
CA ASN A 407 18.87 27.64 9.50
C ASN A 407 18.73 26.25 10.15
N PRO A 408 18.55 26.17 11.49
CA PRO A 408 18.46 24.90 12.19
C PRO A 408 17.01 24.37 12.25
N TYR A 409 16.85 23.07 12.01
CA TYR A 409 15.79 22.26 12.63
C TYR A 409 16.26 21.77 13.98
N ARG A 410 15.41 21.83 15.01
CA ARG A 410 15.75 21.39 16.36
C ARG A 410 14.85 20.27 16.83
N PHE A 411 15.38 19.38 17.65
CA PHE A 411 14.65 18.26 18.24
C PHE A 411 14.99 18.17 19.73
N ALA A 412 14.02 17.73 20.52
CA ALA A 412 14.22 17.44 21.94
C ALA A 412 13.58 16.09 22.27
N TYR A 413 14.23 15.37 23.18
CA TYR A 413 13.91 13.99 23.49
C TYR A 413 13.70 13.79 24.99
N ASP A 414 12.92 12.78 25.33
CA ASP A 414 12.85 12.17 26.66
C ASP A 414 13.03 10.66 26.51
N ASP A 415 14.09 10.10 27.11
CA ASP A 415 14.47 8.69 26.97
C ASP A 415 14.48 8.21 25.51
N HIS A 416 15.12 8.97 24.61
CA HIS A 416 15.17 8.74 23.15
C HIS A 416 13.83 8.90 22.38
N HIS A 417 12.73 9.26 23.05
CA HIS A 417 11.45 9.57 22.41
C HIS A 417 11.37 11.06 22.05
N LEU A 418 11.04 11.36 20.79
CA LEU A 418 10.94 12.74 20.31
C LEU A 418 9.73 13.43 20.96
N VAL A 419 9.98 14.31 21.93
CA VAL A 419 8.93 15.08 22.63
C VAL A 419 8.69 16.45 22.02
N ARG A 420 9.64 16.96 21.22
CA ARG A 420 9.47 18.23 20.50
C ARG A 420 10.33 18.29 19.26
N HIS A 421 9.80 18.85 18.19
CA HIS A 421 10.62 19.33 17.08
C HIS A 421 10.24 20.77 16.71
N THR A 422 11.20 21.53 16.18
CA THR A 422 11.02 22.94 15.78
C THR A 422 11.54 23.12 14.37
N ASP A 423 10.69 23.67 13.50
CA ASP A 423 11.04 23.94 12.12
C ASP A 423 12.00 25.14 11.99
N ARG A 424 12.50 25.36 10.77
CA ARG A 424 13.40 26.49 10.46
C ARG A 424 12.74 27.86 10.64
N ASN A 425 11.41 27.93 10.63
CA ASN A 425 10.64 29.16 10.83
C ASN A 425 10.38 29.43 12.32
N GLY A 426 10.79 28.51 13.20
CA GLY A 426 10.59 28.60 14.65
C GLY A 426 9.29 27.98 15.15
N LEU A 427 8.47 27.38 14.28
CA LEU A 427 7.24 26.69 14.66
C LEU A 427 7.58 25.34 15.30
N ALA A 428 7.16 25.14 16.54
CA ALA A 428 7.36 23.89 17.26
C ALA A 428 6.11 23.02 17.34
N PHE A 429 6.33 21.71 17.30
CA PHE A 429 5.37 20.66 17.62
C PHE A 429 5.88 19.84 18.79
N TYR A 430 4.96 19.34 19.60
CA TYR A 430 5.18 18.69 20.89
C TYR A 430 4.38 17.40 20.97
N TYR A 431 4.88 16.45 21.76
CA TYR A 431 4.29 15.13 21.96
C TYR A 431 4.37 14.72 23.42
N GLU A 432 3.24 14.27 23.96
CA GLU A 432 3.16 13.63 25.27
C GLU A 432 2.95 12.14 25.09
N TYR A 433 3.77 11.35 25.78
CA TYR A 433 3.74 9.90 25.71
C TYR A 433 3.17 9.28 26.98
N GLU A 434 2.48 8.16 26.82
CA GLU A 434 2.17 7.24 27.90
C GLU A 434 2.79 5.87 27.64
N LYS A 435 3.04 5.13 28.72
CA LYS A 435 3.45 3.73 28.61
C LYS A 435 2.24 2.87 28.27
N ALA A 436 2.31 2.14 27.18
CA ALA A 436 1.22 1.28 26.73
C ALA A 436 1.07 0.04 27.62
N SER A 437 -0.11 -0.58 27.57
CA SER A 437 -0.44 -1.84 28.26
C SER A 437 0.45 -3.00 27.81
N SER A 438 0.81 -3.01 26.53
CA SER A 438 1.89 -3.81 25.95
C SER A 438 3.21 -3.06 26.11
N ASP A 439 4.33 -3.75 26.37
CA ASP A 439 5.65 -3.11 26.42
C ASP A 439 5.87 -2.16 25.22
N GLY A 440 5.97 -0.85 25.51
CA GLY A 440 6.11 0.22 24.52
C GLY A 440 5.58 1.58 25.00
N TRP A 441 5.84 2.62 24.21
CA TRP A 441 5.37 4.00 24.45
C TRP A 441 4.50 4.46 23.28
N ARG A 442 3.47 5.24 23.58
CA ARG A 442 2.53 5.77 22.58
C ARG A 442 2.15 7.22 22.90
N VAL A 443 1.98 8.04 21.88
CA VAL A 443 1.55 9.43 22.04
C VAL A 443 0.08 9.51 22.40
N VAL A 444 -0.24 10.22 23.49
CA VAL A 444 -1.62 10.51 23.91
C VAL A 444 -2.07 11.93 23.58
N HIS A 445 -1.11 12.82 23.37
CA HIS A 445 -1.39 14.22 23.06
C HIS A 445 -0.30 14.78 22.14
N SER A 446 -0.71 15.47 21.07
CA SER A 446 0.19 16.18 20.17
C SER A 446 -0.35 17.58 19.88
N TRP A 447 0.51 18.59 19.89
CA TRP A 447 0.12 19.96 19.58
C TRP A 447 1.28 20.77 19.00
N GLY A 448 0.98 21.90 18.38
CA GLY A 448 1.94 22.90 17.92
C GLY A 448 1.82 24.20 18.69
N ASP A 449 2.78 25.11 18.49
CA ASP A 449 2.74 26.44 19.09
C ASP A 449 1.41 27.14 18.82
N GLY A 450 0.92 27.93 19.79
CA GLY A 450 -0.37 28.59 19.67
C GLY A 450 -1.56 27.63 19.61
N ASN A 451 -1.40 26.40 20.11
CA ASN A 451 -2.42 25.36 20.15
C ASN A 451 -2.81 24.81 18.76
N LEU A 452 -1.91 24.95 17.77
CA LEU A 452 -2.11 24.41 16.43
C LEU A 452 -2.18 22.88 16.46
N TYR A 453 -3.10 22.29 15.70
CA TYR A 453 -3.20 20.82 15.57
C TYR A 453 -3.17 20.08 16.93
N ASN A 454 -3.86 20.60 17.93
CA ASN A 454 -4.01 19.95 19.23
C ASN A 454 -4.92 18.72 19.12
N TYR A 455 -4.30 17.53 19.07
CA TYR A 455 -4.96 16.23 18.97
C TYR A 455 -4.73 15.40 20.23
N HIS A 456 -5.78 14.73 20.71
CA HIS A 456 -5.68 13.73 21.76
C HIS A 456 -6.00 12.34 21.21
N PHE A 457 -5.35 11.33 21.76
CA PHE A 457 -5.46 9.95 21.32
C PHE A 457 -5.82 9.04 22.49
N GLU A 458 -6.89 8.27 22.35
CA GLU A 458 -7.25 7.21 23.28
C GLU A 458 -7.11 5.84 22.61
N TYR A 459 -6.42 4.93 23.30
CA TYR A 459 -6.17 3.57 22.83
C TYR A 459 -6.92 2.57 23.69
N ILE A 460 -8.02 2.03 23.17
CA ILE A 460 -8.87 1.08 23.87
C ILE A 460 -8.55 -0.33 23.36
N ASP A 461 -7.43 -0.88 23.85
CA ASP A 461 -6.88 -2.16 23.41
C ASP A 461 -7.85 -3.34 23.62
N THR A 462 -8.69 -3.30 24.67
CA THR A 462 -9.70 -4.33 24.95
C THR A 462 -10.79 -4.42 23.89
N LEU A 463 -11.02 -3.33 23.15
CA LEU A 463 -12.03 -3.25 22.09
C LEU A 463 -11.41 -3.17 20.69
N ASN A 464 -10.07 -3.25 20.58
CA ASN A 464 -9.35 -2.98 19.34
C ASN A 464 -9.80 -1.64 18.72
N GLU A 465 -9.94 -0.60 19.56
CA GLU A 465 -10.49 0.69 19.15
C GLU A 465 -9.48 1.81 19.46
N ARG A 466 -9.44 2.80 18.57
CA ARG A 466 -8.65 4.04 18.70
C ARG A 466 -9.60 5.22 18.57
N ARG A 467 -9.48 6.21 19.45
CA ARG A 467 -10.24 7.46 19.34
C ARG A 467 -9.29 8.62 19.18
N ILE A 468 -9.66 9.54 18.31
CA ILE A 468 -8.89 10.74 18.01
C ILE A 468 -9.79 11.93 18.24
N THR A 469 -9.41 12.80 19.18
CA THR A 469 -10.09 14.08 19.41
C THR A 469 -9.32 15.17 18.69
N ASP A 470 -9.98 15.87 17.79
CA ASP A 470 -9.39 16.97 17.02
C ASP A 470 -9.38 18.31 17.80
N PRO A 471 -8.76 19.38 17.25
CA PRO A 471 -8.73 20.69 17.91
C PRO A 471 -10.10 21.34 18.15
N HIS A 472 -11.15 20.85 17.48
CA HIS A 472 -12.54 21.31 17.64
C HIS A 472 -13.32 20.46 18.66
N GLY A 473 -12.66 19.50 19.32
CA GLY A 473 -13.28 18.57 20.28
C GLY A 473 -14.10 17.47 19.60
N GLN A 474 -13.97 17.31 18.28
CA GLN A 474 -14.67 16.30 17.52
C GLN A 474 -13.92 14.97 17.60
N VAL A 475 -14.66 13.86 17.70
CA VAL A 475 -14.07 12.53 17.91
C VAL A 475 -14.25 11.66 16.67
N SER A 476 -13.14 11.19 16.12
CA SER A 476 -13.10 10.08 15.16
C SER A 476 -12.77 8.78 15.88
N LEU A 477 -13.31 7.67 15.39
CA LEU A 477 -13.12 6.34 15.97
C LEU A 477 -12.63 5.36 14.90
N VAL A 478 -11.49 4.72 15.14
CA VAL A 478 -10.96 3.67 14.27
C VAL A 478 -11.07 2.33 14.99
N LYS A 479 -11.75 1.37 14.36
CA LYS A 479 -11.81 -0.03 14.82
C LYS A 479 -10.79 -0.85 14.08
N LEU A 480 -10.18 -1.79 14.80
CA LEU A 480 -9.14 -2.68 14.30
C LEU A 480 -9.63 -4.14 14.36
N ASP A 481 -9.07 -4.98 13.50
CA ASP A 481 -9.19 -6.42 13.64
C ASP A 481 -8.26 -6.97 14.74
N ASP A 482 -8.30 -8.28 14.97
CA ASP A 482 -7.43 -8.96 15.94
C ASP A 482 -5.93 -8.87 15.59
N ASN A 483 -5.57 -8.39 14.40
CA ASN A 483 -4.19 -8.18 13.97
C ASN A 483 -3.76 -6.70 14.07
N GLY A 484 -4.62 -5.82 14.60
CA GLY A 484 -4.34 -4.39 14.73
C GLY A 484 -4.47 -3.62 13.42
N LEU A 485 -5.07 -4.21 12.37
CA LEU A 485 -5.32 -3.53 11.10
C LEU A 485 -6.67 -2.82 11.12
N PRO A 486 -6.78 -1.60 10.57
CA PRO A 486 -8.03 -0.87 10.57
C PRO A 486 -9.08 -1.60 9.72
N ILE A 487 -10.24 -1.85 10.32
CA ILE A 487 -11.42 -2.42 9.66
C ILE A 487 -12.44 -1.34 9.31
N SER A 488 -12.53 -0.29 10.14
CA SER A 488 -13.43 0.82 9.88
C SER A 488 -13.03 2.08 10.62
N GLU A 489 -13.32 3.22 10.05
CA GLU A 489 -13.26 4.54 10.67
C GLU A 489 -14.68 5.12 10.74
N ILE A 490 -15.02 5.76 11.85
CA ILE A 490 -16.24 6.53 12.04
C ILE A 490 -15.80 7.98 12.27
N ASP A 491 -16.21 8.87 11.37
CA ASP A 491 -15.93 10.31 11.48
C ASP A 491 -16.82 10.98 12.54
N PRO A 492 -16.55 12.24 12.92
CA PRO A 492 -17.33 12.93 13.95
C PRO A 492 -18.80 13.20 13.61
N LEU A 493 -19.18 13.09 12.34
CA LEU A 493 -20.56 13.22 11.86
C LEU A 493 -21.28 11.86 11.83
N GLY A 494 -20.60 10.78 12.23
CA GLY A 494 -21.10 9.41 12.21
C GLY A 494 -20.95 8.71 10.85
N GLY A 495 -20.25 9.33 9.90
CA GLY A 495 -19.93 8.71 8.61
C GLY A 495 -18.93 7.57 8.78
N MET A 496 -19.24 6.40 8.22
CA MET A 496 -18.40 5.21 8.38
C MET A 496 -17.67 4.86 7.09
N THR A 497 -16.35 4.73 7.16
CA THR A 497 -15.47 4.21 6.11
C THR A 497 -15.02 2.81 6.51
N ILE A 498 -15.08 1.83 5.60
CA ILE A 498 -14.64 0.44 5.82
C ILE A 498 -13.50 0.15 4.83
N TYR A 499 -12.43 -0.50 5.29
CA TYR A 499 -11.22 -0.78 4.51
C TYR A 499 -11.20 -2.18 3.89
#